data_AF-A0A7K9ZMK9-F1
#
_entry.id   AF-A0A7K9ZMK9-F1
#
_cell.length_a   1.000
_cell.length_b   1.000
_cell.length_c   1.000
_cell.angle_alpha   90.00
_cell.angle_beta   90.00
_cell.angle_gamma   90.00
#
_symmetry.space_group_name_H-M   'P 1'
#
loop_
_entity.id
_entity.type
_entity.pdbx_description
1 polymer ?
#
loop_
_entity_poly.entity_id
_entity_poly.type
_entity_poly.pdbx_seq_one_letter_code
_entity_poly.pdbx_strand_id
1 'polypeptide(L)' 'MSCPVGCPAALYEIMLQCWHKEPEKRPTFETLQWKLEDLFITDSTEYREATMA' A
#
# COMPACT_ATOMS: atom_id res chain seq x y z
N MET A 1 11.07 -8.82 9.70
CA MET A 1 11.77 -7.54 9.45
C MET A 1 11.11 -6.47 10.30
N SER A 2 11.79 -5.36 10.59
CA SER A 2 11.21 -4.20 11.28
C SER A 2 10.84 -3.13 10.25
N CYS A 3 9.79 -2.34 10.54
CA CYS A 3 9.38 -1.23 9.68
C CYS A 3 10.49 -0.16 9.62
N PRO A 4 10.91 0.31 8.43
CA PRO A 4 11.85 1.42 8.31
C PRO A 4 11.28 2.72 8.88
N VAL A 5 12.15 3.58 9.40
CA VAL A 5 11.76 4.91 9.90
C VAL A 5 11.22 5.75 8.73
N GLY A 6 10.03 6.32 8.89
CA GLY A 6 9.37 7.13 7.86
C GLY A 6 8.57 6.32 6.82
N CYS A 7 8.50 5.00 6.95
CA CYS A 7 7.68 4.17 6.06
C CYS A 7 6.19 4.17 6.52
N PRO A 8 5.22 4.46 5.63
CA PRO A 8 3.81 4.31 5.94
C PRO A 8 3.47 2.88 6.35
N ALA A 9 2.66 2.71 7.39
CA ALA A 9 2.27 1.39 7.89
C ALA A 9 1.64 0.51 6.79
N ALA A 10 0.78 1.09 5.96
CA ALA A 10 0.12 0.38 4.85
C ALA A 10 1.12 -0.08 3.77
N LEU A 11 2.14 0.72 3.45
CA LEU A 11 3.20 0.30 2.52
C LEU A 11 4.01 -0.86 3.13
N TYR A 12 4.30 -0.79 4.42
CA TYR A 12 5.03 -1.85 5.10
C TYR A 12 4.24 -3.16 5.16
N GLU A 13 2.91 -3.11 5.31
CA GLU A 13 2.06 -4.30 5.21
C GLU A 13 2.11 -4.96 3.83
N ILE A 14 2.16 -4.16 2.76
CA ILE A 14 2.37 -4.66 1.39
C ILE A 14 3.72 -5.36 1.29
N MET A 15 4.79 -4.78 1.86
CA MET A 15 6.11 -5.41 1.88
C MET A 15 6.10 -6.77 2.61
N LEU A 16 5.40 -6.86 3.75
CA LEU A 16 5.25 -8.12 4.49
C LEU A 16 4.52 -9.20 3.66
N GLN A 17 3.55 -8.82 2.83
CA GLN A 17 2.88 -9.74 1.90
C GLN A 17 3.85 -10.25 0.81
N CYS A 18 4.70 -9.37 0.27
CA CYS A 18 5.74 -9.76 -0.69
C CYS A 18 6.79 -10.70 -0.08
N TRP A 19 7.09 -10.56 1.21
CA TRP A 19 8.05 -11.41 1.93
C TRP A 19 7.43 -12.67 2.55
N HIS A 20 6.26 -13.10 2.06
CA HIS A 20 5.64 -14.32 2.56
C HIS A 20 6.57 -15.54 2.36
N LYS A 21 6.65 -16.39 3.40
CA LYS A 21 7.51 -17.59 3.41
C LYS A 21 7.18 -18.53 2.24
N GLU A 22 5.89 -18.80 2.06
CA GLU A 22 5.36 -19.58 0.95
C GLU A 22 5.25 -18.69 -0.32
N PRO A 23 5.93 -19.04 -1.44
CA PRO A 23 5.90 -18.26 -2.67
C PRO A 23 4.50 -18.09 -3.28
N GLU A 24 3.67 -19.13 -3.19
CA GLU A 24 2.28 -19.18 -3.70
C GLU A 24 1.37 -18.12 -3.06
N LYS A 25 1.72 -17.66 -1.85
CA LYS A 25 0.94 -16.66 -1.10
C LYS A 25 1.40 -15.23 -1.35
N ARG A 26 2.48 -15.03 -2.12
CA ARG A 26 2.95 -13.70 -2.48
C ARG A 26 2.01 -13.11 -3.53
N PRO A 27 1.71 -11.81 -3.46
CA PRO A 27 0.90 -11.17 -4.47
C PRO A 27 1.60 -11.22 -5.84
N THR A 28 0.81 -11.29 -6.91
CA THR A 28 1.33 -11.10 -8.26
C THR A 28 1.71 -9.64 -8.47
N PHE A 29 2.52 -9.34 -9.48
CA PHE A 29 2.85 -7.96 -9.84
C PHE A 29 1.61 -7.14 -10.21
N GLU A 30 0.62 -7.76 -10.84
CA GLU A 30 -0.67 -7.13 -11.12
C GLU A 30 -1.39 -6.74 -9.83
N THR A 31 -1.53 -7.65 -8.86
CA THR A 31 -2.14 -7.32 -7.56
C THR A 31 -1.35 -6.25 -6.81
N LEU A 32 -0.03 -6.27 -6.91
CA LEU A 32 0.84 -5.27 -6.29
C LEU A 32 0.63 -3.88 -6.91
N GLN A 33 0.47 -3.80 -8.23
CA GLN A 33 0.16 -2.54 -8.92
C GLN A 33 -1.13 -1.91 -8.37
N TRP A 34 -2.23 -2.66 -8.36
CA TRP A 34 -3.52 -2.16 -7.85
C TRP A 34 -3.43 -1.68 -6.40
N LYS A 35 -2.73 -2.42 -5.53
CA LYS A 35 -2.52 -2.05 -4.12
C LYS A 35 -1.73 -0.75 -3.97
N LEU A 36 -0.73 -0.53 -4.80
CA LEU A 36 0.08 0.69 -4.76
C LEU A 36 -0.69 1.89 -5.33
N GLU A 37 -1.44 1.69 -6.40
CA GLU A 37 -2.31 2.73 -6.95
C GLU A 37 -3.33 3.19 -5.90
N ASP A 38 -4.06 2.26 -5.26
CA ASP A 38 -5.03 2.58 -4.19
C ASP A 38 -4.38 3.31 -3.02
N LEU A 39 -3.19 2.88 -2.59
CA LEU A 39 -2.45 3.48 -1.49
C LEU A 39 -2.09 4.95 -1.75
N PHE A 40 -1.66 5.28 -2.97
CA PHE A 40 -1.23 6.64 -3.33
C PHE A 40 -2.34 7.53 -3.89
N ILE A 41 -3.43 6.95 -4.42
CA ILE A 41 -4.65 7.69 -4.78
C ILE A 41 -5.40 8.13 -3.53
N THR A 42 -5.39 7.34 -2.45
CA THR A 42 -6.03 7.74 -1.18
C THR A 42 -5.24 8.85 -0.46
N ASP A 43 -3.93 8.94 -0.72
CA ASP A 43 -3.04 9.96 -0.15
C ASP A 43 -3.11 11.30 -0.91
N SER A 44 -3.65 11.33 -2.14
CA SER A 44 -3.94 12.59 -2.82
C SER A 44 -5.19 13.22 -2.20
N THR A 45 -4.95 14.25 -1.40
CA THR A 45 -5.93 15.15 -0.79
C THR A 45 -6.77 15.95 -1.80
N GLU A 46 -7.11 15.42 -2.97
CA GLU A 46 -7.85 16.15 -4.02
C GLU A 46 -9.38 16.08 -3.90
N TYR A 47 -9.95 15.50 -2.82
CA TYR A 47 -11.42 15.49 -2.66
C TYR A 47 -11.98 15.84 -1.27
N ARG A 48 -11.14 16.12 -0.25
CA ARG A 48 -11.64 16.45 1.10
C ARG A 48 -12.15 17.88 1.25
N GLU A 49 -11.92 18.78 0.30
CA GLU A 49 -12.40 20.17 0.38
C GLU A 49 -13.73 20.41 -0.37
N ALA A 50 -14.14 19.52 -1.27
CA ALA A 50 -15.36 19.72 -2.09
C ALA A 50 -16.67 19.23 -1.45
N THR A 51 -16.62 18.63 -0.25
CA THR A 51 -17.81 18.15 0.49
C THR A 51 -18.11 18.95 1.76
N MET A 52 -17.40 20.07 1.98
CA MET A 52 -17.68 21.04 3.05
C MET A 52 -17.98 22.44 2.51
N ALA A 53 -18.52 22.54 1.28
CA ALA A 53 -19.05 23.78 0.69
C ALA A 53 -20.56 23.66 0.45
#